data_AF-A0A1V4ULA4-F1
#
_entry.id   AF-A0A1V4ULA4-F1
#
_cell.length_a   1.000
_cell.length_b   1.000
_cell.length_c   1.000
_cell.angle_alpha   90.00
_cell.angle_beta   90.00
_cell.angle_gamma   90.00
#
_symmetry.space_group_name_H-M   'P 1'
#
loop_
_entity.id
_entity.type
_entity.pdbx_description
1 polymer ?
#
loop_
_entity_poly.entity_id
_entity_poly.type
_entity_poly.pdbx_seq_one_letter_code
_entity_poly.pdbx_strand_id
1 'polypeptide(L)'
;MDNLSDVKIFERVKGAQIRGEGTIELVLVTNQGRTFSYRQESRDGMFVVPYSTVQNPYPVRAEGPYRIAGTSLSYEVSEEDVREGRQVTAG
;
A
#
# COMPACT_ATOMS: atom_id res chain seq x y z
N MET A 1 29.13 15.30 -3.56
CA MET A 1 28.22 14.74 -4.57
C MET A 1 27.14 14.03 -3.81
N ASP A 2 25.93 14.59 -3.80
CA ASP A 2 24.80 13.94 -3.15
C ASP A 2 24.44 12.69 -3.95
N ASN A 3 24.55 11.54 -3.32
CA ASN A 3 24.16 10.28 -3.94
C ASN A 3 22.63 10.22 -3.94
N LEU A 4 22.01 10.24 -5.12
CA LEU A 4 20.55 10.12 -5.25
C LEU A 4 19.99 8.84 -4.60
N SER A 5 20.84 7.87 -4.23
CA SER A 5 20.47 6.67 -3.47
C SER A 5 19.94 6.96 -2.05
N ASP A 6 20.26 8.12 -1.47
CA ASP A 6 20.01 8.41 -0.04
C ASP A 6 18.73 9.22 0.19
N VAL A 7 18.08 9.65 -0.89
CA VAL A 7 16.84 10.44 -0.82
C VAL A 7 15.62 9.53 -0.92
N LYS A 8 14.62 9.79 -0.09
CA LYS A 8 13.29 9.17 -0.17
C LYS A 8 12.27 10.24 -0.51
N ILE A 9 11.49 10.01 -1.55
CA ILE A 9 10.39 10.88 -1.97
C ILE A 9 9.10 10.13 -1.68
N PHE A 10 8.14 10.82 -1.07
CA PHE A 10 6.81 10.30 -0.77
C PHE A 10 5.75 11.23 -1.32
N GLU A 11 4.67 10.67 -1.85
CA GLU A 11 3.47 11.41 -2.22
C GLU A 11 2.51 11.46 -1.03
N ARG A 12 1.83 12.60 -0.85
CA ARG A 12 0.68 12.69 0.05
C ARG A 12 -0.59 12.33 -0.72
N VAL A 13 -1.29 11.29 -0.26
CA VAL A 13 -2.51 10.77 -0.90
C VAL A 13 -3.70 10.79 0.05
N LYS A 14 -4.93 10.66 -0.49
CA LYS A 14 -6.13 10.44 0.33
C LYS A 14 -6.10 9.06 0.99
N GLY A 15 -5.66 8.05 0.25
CA GLY A 15 -5.51 6.66 0.69
C GLY A 15 -6.80 5.86 0.52
N ALA A 16 -6.69 4.66 -0.04
CA ALA A 16 -7.82 3.76 -0.25
C ALA A 16 -8.31 3.20 1.09
N GLN A 17 -9.63 3.01 1.20
CA GLN A 17 -10.29 2.58 2.43
C GLN A 17 -10.63 1.09 2.39
N ILE A 18 -10.15 0.31 3.37
CA ILE A 18 -10.43 -1.13 3.47
C ILE A 18 -11.00 -1.41 4.85
N ARG A 19 -12.17 -2.05 4.91
CA ARG A 19 -12.75 -2.49 6.19
C ARG A 19 -12.05 -3.74 6.69
N GLY A 20 -11.74 -3.75 7.98
CA GLY A 20 -11.18 -4.92 8.67
C GLY A 20 -10.53 -4.56 9.99
N GLU A 21 -10.20 -5.59 10.76
CA GLU A 21 -9.56 -5.49 12.07
C GLU A 21 -8.12 -6.03 12.01
N GLY A 22 -7.33 -5.72 13.04
CA GLY A 22 -5.96 -6.22 13.16
C GLY A 22 -4.95 -5.42 12.32
N THR A 23 -4.05 -6.11 11.62
CA THR A 23 -2.95 -5.50 10.86
C THR A 23 -3.04 -5.85 9.39
N ILE A 24 -3.02 -4.85 8.52
CA ILE A 24 -2.89 -5.02 7.07
C ILE A 24 -1.43 -4.88 6.65
N GLU A 25 -0.99 -5.73 5.72
CA GLU A 25 0.42 -5.85 5.32
C GLU A 25 0.56 -5.84 3.79
N LEU A 26 1.68 -5.29 3.32
CA LEU A 26 2.07 -5.25 1.91
C LEU A 26 3.58 -5.33 1.77
N VAL A 27 4.07 -6.14 0.83
CA VAL A 27 5.49 -6.18 0.46
C VAL A 27 5.75 -5.23 -0.71
N LEU A 28 6.74 -4.37 -0.56
CA LEU A 28 7.11 -3.34 -1.52
C LEU A 28 8.58 -3.48 -1.95
N VAL A 29 8.85 -3.23 -3.22
CA VAL A 29 10.20 -3.15 -3.80
C VAL A 29 10.44 -1.73 -4.28
N THR A 30 11.53 -1.14 -3.81
CA THR A 30 11.96 0.19 -4.27
C THR A 30 12.59 0.14 -5.66
N ASN A 31 12.75 1.31 -6.29
CA ASN A 31 13.46 1.47 -7.55
C ASN A 31 14.95 1.06 -7.50
N GLN A 32 15.50 0.81 -6.31
CA GLN A 32 16.86 0.31 -6.09
C GLN A 32 16.89 -1.21 -5.77
N GLY A 33 15.76 -1.91 -5.88
CA GLY A 33 15.66 -3.35 -5.59
C GLY A 33 15.62 -3.71 -4.11
N ARG A 34 15.63 -2.73 -3.19
CA ARG A 34 15.42 -3.00 -1.75
C ARG A 34 13.95 -3.33 -1.48
N THR A 35 13.72 -4.48 -0.85
CA THR A 35 12.41 -4.93 -0.37
C THR A 35 12.15 -4.49 1.07
N PHE A 36 10.90 -4.13 1.39
CA PHE A 36 10.45 -3.89 2.76
C PHE A 36 8.96 -4.21 2.91
N SER A 37 8.52 -4.40 4.16
CA SER A 37 7.12 -4.64 4.50
C SER A 37 6.48 -3.36 5.05
N TYR A 38 5.38 -2.92 4.43
CA TYR A 38 4.45 -1.95 5.01
C TYR A 38 3.47 -2.69 5.92
N ARG A 39 3.16 -2.10 7.08
CA ARG A 39 2.18 -2.62 8.06
C ARG A 39 1.40 -1.47 8.66
N GLN A 40 0.09 -1.66 8.84
CA GLN A 40 -0.79 -0.69 9.49
C GLN A 40 -1.81 -1.40 10.37
N GLU A 41 -1.96 -0.93 11.61
CA GLU A 41 -3.03 -1.34 12.49
C GLU A 41 -4.34 -0.64 12.11
N SER A 42 -5.44 -1.38 12.18
CA SER A 42 -6.78 -0.85 11.95
C SER A 42 -7.12 0.22 12.98
N ARG A 43 -7.89 1.23 12.56
CA ARG A 43 -8.49 2.22 13.45
C ARG A 43 -9.98 2.26 13.18
N ASP A 44 -10.77 1.98 14.21
CA ASP A 44 -12.24 1.92 14.14
C ASP A 44 -12.75 0.99 13.02
N GLY A 45 -12.11 -0.18 12.86
CA GLY A 45 -12.46 -1.18 11.85
C GLY A 45 -12.12 -0.80 10.41
N MET A 46 -11.24 0.18 10.23
CA MET A 46 -10.82 0.69 8.92
C MET A 46 -9.29 0.80 8.79
N PHE A 47 -8.81 0.44 7.61
CA PHE A 47 -7.48 0.77 7.11
C PHE A 47 -7.58 1.89 6.06
N VAL A 48 -6.65 2.84 6.11
CA VAL A 48 -6.47 3.86 5.07
C VAL A 48 -5.07 3.65 4.49
N VAL A 49 -4.99 3.01 3.33
CA VAL A 49 -3.72 2.51 2.76
C VAL A 49 -3.22 3.38 1.61
N PRO A 50 -1.91 3.70 1.55
CA PRO A 50 -1.40 4.70 0.62
C PRO A 50 -0.79 4.15 -0.69
N TYR A 51 -0.52 2.84 -0.79
CA TYR A 51 0.11 2.27 -1.98
C TYR A 51 -0.91 1.58 -2.87
N SER A 52 -0.85 1.84 -4.17
CA SER A 52 -1.52 1.05 -5.19
C SER A 52 -0.77 -0.26 -5.45
N THR A 53 -1.51 -1.34 -5.62
CA THR A 53 -0.98 -2.68 -5.92
C THR A 53 -1.14 -3.05 -7.39
N VAL A 54 -2.05 -2.36 -8.11
CA VAL A 54 -2.28 -2.51 -9.54
C VAL A 54 -2.28 -1.14 -10.21
N GLN A 55 -1.89 -1.10 -11.50
CA GLN A 55 -1.87 0.13 -12.32
C GLN A 55 -1.02 1.28 -11.73
N ASN A 56 0.00 0.94 -10.92
CA ASN A 56 0.89 1.90 -10.27
C ASN A 56 1.90 2.49 -11.30
N PRO A 57 1.90 3.82 -11.53
CA PRO A 57 2.82 4.46 -12.47
C PRO A 57 4.23 4.72 -11.89
N TYR A 58 4.42 4.51 -10.58
CA TYR A 58 5.65 4.82 -9.86
C TYR A 58 6.65 3.65 -9.84
N PRO A 59 7.95 3.94 -9.63
CA PRO A 59 8.98 2.90 -9.65
C PRO A 59 9.12 2.13 -8.32
N VAL A 60 8.44 2.56 -7.26
CA VAL A 60 8.24 1.76 -6.04
C VAL A 60 6.97 0.94 -6.23
N ARG A 61 7.07 -0.38 -6.18
CA ARG A 61 6.00 -1.30 -6.58
C ARG A 61 5.65 -2.30 -5.49
N ALA A 62 4.39 -2.69 -5.46
CA ALA A 62 3.93 -3.83 -4.65
C ALA A 62 4.33 -5.15 -5.31
N GLU A 63 4.69 -6.15 -4.51
CA GLU A 63 4.89 -7.53 -5.00
C GLU A 63 3.58 -8.32 -5.11
N GLY A 64 2.47 -7.78 -4.61
CA GLY A 64 1.16 -8.44 -4.64
C GLY A 64 0.06 -7.58 -4.00
N PRO A 65 -1.11 -8.17 -3.70
CA PRO A 65 -2.21 -7.47 -3.04
C PRO A 65 -1.89 -7.23 -1.55
N TYR A 66 -2.63 -6.31 -0.93
CA TYR A 66 -2.65 -6.22 0.54
C TYR A 66 -3.26 -7.49 1.14
N ARG A 67 -2.84 -7.83 2.36
CA ARG A 67 -3.42 -8.93 3.14
C ARG A 67 -3.65 -8.49 4.58
N ILE A 68 -4.75 -8.93 5.18
CA ILE A 68 -4.95 -8.79 6.63
C ILE A 68 -4.30 -9.99 7.31
N ALA A 69 -3.33 -9.74 8.19
CA ALA A 69 -2.56 -10.76 8.87
C ALA A 69 -3.48 -11.74 9.63
N GLY A 70 -3.20 -13.04 9.51
CA GLY A 70 -4.02 -14.09 10.12
C GLY A 70 -5.31 -14.42 9.35
N THR A 71 -5.54 -13.81 8.18
CA THR A 71 -6.71 -14.10 7.32
C THR A 71 -6.29 -14.53 5.91
N SER A 72 -7.23 -15.05 5.14
CA SER A 72 -7.08 -15.29 3.70
C SER A 72 -7.57 -14.12 2.83
N LEU A 73 -7.95 -12.99 3.42
CA LEU A 73 -8.50 -11.85 2.68
C LEU A 73 -7.38 -11.08 1.97
N SER A 74 -7.60 -10.80 0.68
CA SER A 74 -6.67 -10.05 -0.17
C SER A 74 -7.36 -8.92 -0.91
N TYR A 75 -6.66 -7.80 -1.09
CA TYR A 75 -7.21 -6.58 -1.69
C TYR A 75 -6.27 -6.04 -2.76
N GLU A 76 -6.77 -5.98 -3.99
CA GLU A 76 -6.14 -5.21 -5.06
C GLU A 76 -6.60 -3.76 -4.98
N VAL A 77 -5.65 -2.84 -4.96
CA VAL A 77 -5.89 -1.40 -4.82
C VAL A 77 -5.33 -0.70 -6.05
N SER A 78 -6.19 -0.02 -6.81
CA SER A 78 -5.73 0.76 -7.96
C SER A 78 -5.17 2.12 -7.52
N GLU A 79 -4.38 2.74 -8.41
CA GLU A 79 -3.92 4.12 -8.20
C GLU A 79 -5.09 5.11 -8.07
N GLU A 80 -6.19 4.86 -8.77
CA GLU A 80 -7.39 5.69 -8.66
C GLU A 80 -8.05 5.57 -7.28
N ASP A 81 -8.10 4.37 -6.71
CA ASP A 81 -8.65 4.15 -5.36
C ASP A 81 -7.86 4.93 -4.31
N VAL A 82 -6.53 4.94 -4.42
CA VAL A 82 -5.63 5.68 -3.52
C VAL A 82 -5.82 7.18 -3.65
N ARG A 83 -5.85 7.69 -4.89
CA ARG A 83 -5.96 9.13 -5.16
C ARG A 83 -7.33 9.68 -4.78
N GLU A 84 -8.39 8.91 -5.01
CA GLU A 84 -9.76 9.34 -4.72
C GLU A 84 -10.28 8.93 -3.33
N GLY A 85 -9.54 8.07 -2.63
CA GLY A 85 -9.91 7.60 -1.30
C GLY A 85 -11.10 6.66 -1.31
N ARG A 86 -11.21 5.83 -2.35
CA ARG A 86 -12.35 4.92 -2.55
C ARG A 86 -12.30 3.75 -1.58
N GLN A 87 -13.46 3.17 -1.32
CA GLN A 87 -13.56 1.93 -0.58
C GLN A 87 -13.27 0.74 -1.49
N VAL A 88 -12.39 -0.15 -1.03
CA VAL A 88 -11.97 -1.37 -1.73
C VAL A 88 -12.50 -2.59 -0.98
N THR A 89 -13.01 -3.56 -1.72
CA THR A 89 -13.49 -4.85 -1.20
C THR A 89 -12.51 -5.97 -1.54
N ALA A 90 -12.60 -7.08 -0.82
CA ALA A 90 -11.79 -8.25 -1.12
C ALA A 90 -12.13 -8.78 -2.53
N GLY A 91 -11.11 -9.31 -3.22
CA GLY A 91 -11.26 -10.06 -4.46
C GLY A 91 -11.70 -11.51 -4.22
#